data_AF-A0A849G856-F1
#
_entry.id   AF-A0A849G856-F1
#
_cell.length_a   1.000
_cell.length_b   1.000
_cell.length_c   1.000
_cell.angle_alpha   90.00
_cell.angle_beta   90.00
_cell.angle_gamma   90.00
#
_symmetry.space_group_name_H-M   'P 1'
#
loop_
_entity.id
_entity.type
_entity.pdbx_description
1 polymer ?
#
loop_
_entity_poly.entity_id
_entity_poly.type
_entity_poly.pdbx_seq_one_letter_code
_entity_poly.pdbx_strand_id
1 'polypeptide(L)'
;MIRSLILALPLACIAFAAKAHEFWIDPETHQVAPGGTIIASLRVGQNYEGSGYAFLPPRFRRFDFAVGDTVAPVDGTIGDRPAVTMEAPGEGLMVLIHETTDQIVAYTELEKFESFVTHKDAAWTMESHAENGFPTDRFREVYSRYAKSLIGVGHGAGDDQAFGLETEIVALENPYTDEMVDGIDVELRYQGQPRSDAQIEVFEKAADGSVTISTVRTAADGQATVPVKPGHRYMLDAVVLREPTPELAAARDAVWESLWANLTFALPE
;
A
#
# COMPACT_ATOMS: atom_id res chain seq x y z
N MET A 1 -56.09 28.55 15.63
CA MET A 1 -55.56 27.24 15.17
C MET A 1 -54.30 27.52 14.35
N ILE A 2 -53.12 27.45 14.97
CA ILE A 2 -51.84 27.66 14.29
C ILE A 2 -51.35 26.28 13.81
N ARG A 3 -51.26 26.09 12.50
CA ARG A 3 -50.70 24.88 11.88
C ARG A 3 -49.18 25.03 11.86
N SER A 4 -48.49 24.29 12.72
CA SER A 4 -47.02 24.16 12.66
C SER A 4 -46.63 23.40 11.40
N LEU A 5 -45.99 24.08 10.45
CA LEU A 5 -45.25 23.44 9.37
C LEU A 5 -43.98 22.82 9.98
N ILE A 6 -43.93 21.50 10.07
CA ILE A 6 -42.69 20.78 10.36
C ILE A 6 -41.89 20.75 9.06
N LEU A 7 -40.88 21.62 8.97
CA LEU A 7 -39.90 21.59 7.90
C LEU A 7 -38.97 20.40 8.16
N ALA A 8 -39.21 19.28 7.49
CA ALA A 8 -38.31 18.13 7.51
C ALA A 8 -37.02 18.52 6.77
N LEU A 9 -35.96 18.80 7.51
CA LEU A 9 -34.63 19.03 6.98
C LEU A 9 -34.13 17.68 6.42
N PRO A 10 -33.87 17.54 5.12
CA PRO A 10 -33.30 16.31 4.60
C PRO A 10 -31.89 16.17 5.17
N LEU A 11 -31.68 15.12 5.95
CA LEU A 11 -30.37 14.71 6.43
C LEU A 11 -29.57 14.31 5.19
N ALA A 12 -28.73 15.22 4.68
CA ALA A 12 -27.80 14.91 3.61
C ALA A 12 -26.80 13.87 4.14
N CYS A 13 -27.09 12.59 3.89
CA CYS A 13 -26.09 11.55 4.00
C CYS A 13 -25.00 11.87 3.00
N ILE A 14 -23.91 12.47 3.49
CA ILE A 14 -22.66 12.54 2.75
C ILE A 14 -22.19 11.08 2.64
N ALA A 15 -22.56 10.44 1.53
CA ALA A 15 -22.01 9.15 1.17
C ALA A 15 -20.53 9.37 0.87
N PHE A 16 -19.67 9.15 1.87
CA PHE A 16 -18.25 8.97 1.60
C PHE A 16 -18.14 7.77 0.66
N ALA A 17 -17.82 8.04 -0.61
CA ALA A 17 -17.46 7.02 -1.55
C ALA A 17 -16.23 6.30 -0.97
N ALA A 18 -16.41 5.07 -0.51
CA ALA A 18 -15.30 4.25 -0.07
C ALA A 18 -14.52 3.84 -1.32
N LYS A 19 -13.52 4.65 -1.69
CA LYS A 19 -12.42 4.17 -2.52
C LYS A 19 -11.55 3.30 -1.62
N ALA A 20 -11.12 2.15 -2.13
CA ALA A 20 -9.97 1.49 -1.55
C ALA A 20 -8.78 2.45 -1.76
N HIS A 21 -8.40 3.11 -0.67
CA HIS A 21 -7.31 4.08 -0.61
C HIS A 21 -5.97 3.35 -0.51
N GLU A 22 -4.89 4.02 -0.91
CA GLU A 22 -3.53 3.53 -0.69
C GLU A 22 -3.30 3.30 0.81
N PHE A 23 -2.50 2.29 1.13
CA PHE A 23 -2.03 2.01 2.49
C PHE A 23 -0.53 1.86 2.48
N TRP A 24 0.15 2.59 3.36
CA TRP A 24 1.60 2.58 3.43
C TRP A 24 2.09 2.70 4.86
N ILE A 25 3.36 2.33 5.05
CA ILE A 25 4.10 2.58 6.27
C ILE A 25 4.87 3.89 6.04
N ASP A 26 4.73 4.87 6.93
CA ASP A 26 5.31 6.20 6.81
C ASP A 26 6.30 6.45 7.97
N PRO A 27 7.60 6.20 7.76
CA PRO A 27 8.63 6.57 8.71
C PRO A 27 8.68 8.10 8.89
N GLU A 28 8.79 8.57 10.12
CA GLU A 28 9.03 10.01 10.38
C GLU A 28 10.34 10.44 9.72
N THR A 29 11.37 9.61 9.88
CA THR A 29 12.69 9.72 9.26
C THR A 29 13.05 8.40 8.57
N HIS A 30 13.52 8.49 7.32
CA HIS A 30 13.93 7.33 6.53
C HIS A 30 15.41 6.95 6.72
N GLN A 31 16.15 7.76 7.48
CA GLN A 31 17.49 7.44 7.95
C GLN A 31 17.58 7.71 9.45
N VAL A 32 18.12 6.75 10.20
CA VAL A 32 18.25 6.81 11.65
C VAL A 32 19.69 6.51 12.05
N ALA A 33 20.21 7.21 13.04
CA ALA A 33 21.56 6.95 13.57
C ALA A 33 21.65 5.56 14.24
N PRO A 34 22.85 4.99 14.41
CA PRO A 34 23.02 3.74 15.16
C PRO A 34 22.44 3.85 16.58
N GLY A 35 21.63 2.87 16.98
CA GLY A 35 20.92 2.88 18.27
C GLY A 35 19.83 3.96 18.39
N GLY A 36 19.49 4.65 17.30
CA GLY A 36 18.39 5.60 17.28
C GLY A 36 17.02 4.94 17.31
N THR A 37 15.98 5.74 17.51
CA THR A 37 14.59 5.27 17.54
C THR A 37 13.98 5.33 16.14
N ILE A 38 13.34 4.24 15.74
CA ILE A 38 12.53 4.14 14.54
C ILE A 38 11.08 4.42 14.92
N ILE A 39 10.51 5.45 14.28
CA ILE A 39 9.12 5.86 14.46
C ILE A 39 8.43 5.83 13.10
N ALA A 40 7.35 5.05 12.99
CA ALA A 40 6.60 4.94 11.74
C ALA A 40 5.09 4.81 11.98
N SER A 41 4.32 5.45 11.11
CA SER A 41 2.85 5.38 11.11
C SER A 41 2.35 4.43 10.03
N LEU A 42 1.36 3.60 10.33
CA LEU A 42 0.53 3.00 9.28
C LEU A 42 -0.44 4.07 8.78
N ARG A 43 -0.57 4.27 7.48
CA ARG A 43 -1.47 5.29 6.91
C ARG A 43 -2.43 4.71 5.89
N VAL A 44 -3.62 5.31 5.82
CA VAL A 44 -4.58 5.10 4.72
C VAL A 44 -4.98 6.45 4.17
N GLY A 45 -4.91 6.61 2.86
CA GLY A 45 -5.24 7.87 2.21
C GLY A 45 -5.01 7.87 0.72
N GLN A 46 -4.91 9.07 0.15
CA GLN A 46 -4.75 9.27 -1.30
C GLN A 46 -3.75 10.42 -1.53
N ASN A 47 -3.09 10.43 -2.68
CA ASN A 47 -2.11 11.46 -3.02
C ASN A 47 -1.00 11.62 -1.97
N TYR A 48 -0.58 10.51 -1.34
CA TYR A 48 0.43 10.50 -0.27
C TYR A 48 0.07 11.35 0.97
N GLU A 49 -1.23 11.52 1.21
CA GLU A 49 -1.80 12.13 2.41
C GLU A 49 -2.89 11.23 2.99
N GLY A 50 -2.80 10.96 4.29
CA GLY A 50 -3.67 9.96 4.89
C GLY A 50 -3.70 9.98 6.41
N SER A 51 -4.74 9.35 6.94
CA SER A 51 -4.96 9.22 8.38
C SER A 51 -4.05 8.13 8.95
N GLY A 52 -3.46 8.40 10.11
CA GLY A 52 -2.68 7.42 10.86
C GLY A 52 -3.58 6.35 11.50
N TYR A 53 -3.21 5.09 11.33
CA TYR A 53 -3.86 3.92 11.90
C TYR A 53 -3.07 3.45 13.12
N ALA A 54 -3.80 2.87 14.08
CA ALA A 54 -3.20 2.37 15.31
C ALA A 54 -2.60 0.98 15.11
N PHE A 55 -1.62 0.62 15.95
CA PHE A 55 -1.19 -0.77 16.11
C PHE A 55 -2.37 -1.60 16.66
N LEU A 56 -2.93 -2.46 15.81
CA LEU A 56 -4.12 -3.27 16.12
C LEU A 56 -3.90 -4.70 15.61
N PRO A 57 -3.40 -5.62 16.45
CA PRO A 57 -3.13 -7.02 16.07
C PRO A 57 -4.29 -7.72 15.34
N PRO A 58 -5.57 -7.51 15.71
CA PRO A 58 -6.68 -8.12 14.97
C PRO A 58 -6.85 -7.64 13.52
N ARG A 59 -6.10 -6.63 13.06
CA ARG A 59 -6.20 -6.04 11.71
C ARG A 59 -5.05 -6.43 10.77
N PHE A 60 -4.09 -7.24 11.23
CA PHE A 60 -2.99 -7.70 10.40
C PHE A 60 -2.70 -9.19 10.61
N ARG A 61 -2.19 -9.84 9.57
CA ARG A 61 -1.69 -11.22 9.63
C ARG A 61 -0.20 -11.25 9.96
N ARG A 62 0.52 -10.21 9.54
CA ARG A 62 1.96 -10.06 9.72
C ARG A 62 2.31 -8.59 9.96
N PHE A 63 3.18 -8.33 10.94
CA PHE A 63 3.81 -7.03 11.11
C PHE A 63 5.22 -7.26 11.67
N ASP A 64 6.20 -7.23 10.79
CA ASP A 64 7.59 -7.60 11.09
C ASP A 64 8.54 -6.45 10.72
N PHE A 65 9.75 -6.54 11.26
CA PHE A 65 10.91 -5.88 10.71
C PHE A 65 11.92 -6.92 10.21
N ALA A 66 12.75 -6.52 9.25
CA ALA A 66 13.89 -7.28 8.79
C ALA A 66 15.16 -6.43 8.76
N VAL A 67 16.30 -7.00 9.16
CA VAL A 67 17.65 -6.43 9.00
C VAL A 67 18.60 -7.58 8.65
N GLY A 68 19.17 -7.56 7.44
CA GLY A 68 19.90 -8.70 6.89
C GLY A 68 19.04 -9.97 6.91
N ASP A 69 19.57 -11.08 7.46
CA ASP A 69 18.86 -12.35 7.59
C ASP A 69 17.87 -12.40 8.78
N THR A 70 17.87 -11.38 9.64
CA THR A 70 17.00 -11.36 10.82
C THR A 70 15.64 -10.84 10.44
N VAL A 71 14.60 -11.64 10.70
CA VAL A 71 13.18 -11.23 10.60
C VAL A 71 12.52 -11.48 11.94
N ALA A 72 11.86 -10.47 12.49
CA ALA A 72 11.19 -10.55 13.79
C ALA A 72 9.94 -9.65 13.83
N PRO A 73 8.95 -9.97 14.68
CA PRO A 73 7.76 -9.14 14.81
C PRO A 73 8.08 -7.75 15.34
N VAL A 74 7.37 -6.75 14.84
CA VAL A 74 7.33 -5.43 15.48
C VAL A 74 6.56 -5.56 16.79
N ASP A 75 7.22 -5.26 17.91
CA ASP A 75 6.56 -5.17 19.21
C ASP A 75 5.88 -3.81 19.35
N GLY A 76 4.60 -3.81 19.72
CA GLY A 76 3.78 -2.61 19.77
C GLY A 76 2.64 -2.74 20.77
N THR A 77 2.22 -1.62 21.36
CA THR A 77 1.09 -1.61 22.29
C THR A 77 -0.20 -1.42 21.51
N ILE A 78 -1.24 -2.20 21.85
CA ILE A 78 -2.56 -2.06 21.23
C ILE A 78 -3.06 -0.63 21.38
N GLY A 79 -3.32 0.02 20.25
CA GLY A 79 -3.81 1.40 20.19
C GLY A 79 -2.74 2.46 19.95
N ASP A 80 -1.45 2.11 19.91
CA ASP A 80 -0.36 3.05 19.66
C ASP A 80 -0.50 3.74 18.30
N ARG A 81 -0.25 5.06 18.30
CA ARG A 81 -0.20 5.94 17.14
C ARG A 81 0.91 6.98 17.38
N PRO A 82 2.06 6.94 16.68
CA PRO A 82 2.45 6.04 15.57
C PRO A 82 2.44 4.55 15.94
N ALA A 83 2.27 3.68 14.94
CA ALA A 83 2.12 2.24 15.15
C ALA A 83 3.46 1.52 15.42
N VAL A 84 4.58 2.17 15.10
CA VAL A 84 5.93 1.69 15.38
C VAL A 84 6.65 2.74 16.20
N THR A 85 7.21 2.32 17.32
CA THR A 85 8.19 3.09 18.10
C THR A 85 9.13 2.07 18.75
N MET A 86 10.31 1.87 18.17
CA MET A 86 11.27 0.88 18.64
C MET A 86 12.71 1.39 18.48
N GLU A 87 13.62 0.90 19.29
CA GLU A 87 15.05 1.11 19.04
C GLU A 87 15.47 0.32 17.79
N ALA A 88 16.36 0.88 16.99
CA ALA A 88 16.90 0.19 15.83
C ALA A 88 17.63 -1.09 16.29
N PRO A 89 17.25 -2.27 15.79
CA PRO A 89 17.77 -3.55 16.27
C PRO A 89 19.23 -3.80 15.87
N GLY A 90 19.72 -3.05 14.88
CA GLY A 90 21.08 -3.07 14.37
C GLY A 90 21.27 -2.03 13.27
N GLU A 91 22.51 -1.82 12.84
CA GLU A 91 22.81 -1.03 11.64
C GLU A 91 22.50 -1.84 10.36
N GLY A 92 22.23 -1.13 9.28
CA GLY A 92 21.94 -1.69 7.97
C GLY A 92 20.63 -1.19 7.37
N LEU A 93 20.25 -1.78 6.24
CA LEU A 93 18.94 -1.57 5.63
C LEU A 93 17.89 -2.31 6.47
N MET A 94 17.02 -1.56 7.12
CA MET A 94 15.86 -2.10 7.80
C MET A 94 14.63 -2.04 6.91
N VAL A 95 13.87 -3.14 6.90
CA VAL A 95 12.59 -3.23 6.18
C VAL A 95 11.47 -3.46 7.18
N LEU A 96 10.52 -2.53 7.28
CA LEU A 96 9.23 -2.80 7.94
C LEU A 96 8.32 -3.52 6.95
N ILE A 97 7.59 -4.55 7.40
CA ILE A 97 6.77 -5.42 6.57
C ILE A 97 5.40 -5.57 7.22
N HIS A 98 4.32 -5.29 6.50
CA HIS A 98 2.96 -5.36 7.04
C HIS A 98 1.98 -6.01 6.08
N GLU A 99 1.19 -6.95 6.58
CA GLU A 99 0.09 -7.61 5.84
C GLU A 99 -1.23 -7.42 6.60
N THR A 100 -2.21 -6.75 5.99
CA THR A 100 -3.52 -6.57 6.62
C THR A 100 -4.36 -7.85 6.55
N THR A 101 -5.24 -8.07 7.52
CA THR A 101 -6.37 -9.00 7.35
C THR A 101 -7.32 -8.53 6.25
N ASP A 102 -8.08 -9.44 5.63
CA ASP A 102 -9.10 -9.09 4.63
C ASP A 102 -10.07 -8.03 5.12
N GLN A 103 -10.25 -7.00 4.30
CA GLN A 103 -11.24 -5.95 4.45
C GLN A 103 -12.25 -6.04 3.31
N ILE A 104 -13.36 -5.31 3.43
CA ILE A 104 -14.41 -5.28 2.41
C ILE A 104 -14.64 -3.84 1.99
N VAL A 105 -14.79 -3.64 0.69
CA VAL A 105 -15.41 -2.45 0.12
C VAL A 105 -16.72 -2.86 -0.58
N ALA A 106 -17.75 -2.05 -0.40
CA ALA A 106 -19.05 -2.26 -1.03
C ALA A 106 -19.27 -1.21 -2.12
N TYR A 107 -19.60 -1.66 -3.32
CA TYR A 107 -19.92 -0.81 -4.45
C TYR A 107 -21.42 -0.61 -4.55
N THR A 108 -21.87 0.64 -4.51
CA THR A 108 -23.29 0.98 -4.73
C THR A 108 -23.61 1.22 -6.19
N GLU A 109 -22.60 1.47 -7.01
CA GLU A 109 -22.66 1.91 -8.41
C GLU A 109 -21.50 1.25 -9.15
N LEU A 110 -21.77 0.64 -10.31
CA LEU A 110 -20.78 -0.01 -11.15
C LEU A 110 -19.70 0.99 -11.64
N GLU A 111 -20.08 2.24 -11.87
CA GLU A 111 -19.20 3.31 -12.35
C GLU A 111 -18.06 3.60 -11.36
N LYS A 112 -18.28 3.38 -10.06
CA LYS A 112 -17.22 3.52 -9.04
C LYS A 112 -16.18 2.40 -9.15
N PHE A 113 -16.64 1.19 -9.46
CA PHE A 113 -15.75 0.06 -9.73
C PHE A 113 -15.02 0.29 -11.05
N GLU A 114 -15.71 0.67 -12.13
CA GLU A 114 -15.12 1.01 -13.42
C GLU A 114 -14.02 2.08 -13.29
N SER A 115 -14.29 3.16 -12.57
CA SER A 115 -13.28 4.21 -12.32
C SER A 115 -12.07 3.69 -11.55
N PHE A 116 -12.29 2.81 -10.56
CA PHE A 116 -11.21 2.21 -9.79
C PHE A 116 -10.36 1.27 -10.64
N VAL A 117 -10.99 0.32 -11.34
CA VAL A 117 -10.26 -0.69 -12.12
C VAL A 117 -9.60 -0.07 -13.34
N THR A 118 -10.18 0.97 -13.95
CA THR A 118 -9.52 1.71 -15.04
C THR A 118 -8.28 2.42 -14.53
N HIS A 119 -8.35 3.06 -13.37
CA HIS A 119 -7.21 3.77 -12.78
C HIS A 119 -6.07 2.82 -12.37
N LYS A 120 -6.41 1.65 -11.82
CA LYS A 120 -5.44 0.61 -11.44
C LYS A 120 -5.12 -0.39 -12.56
N ASP A 121 -5.41 -0.01 -13.81
CA ASP A 121 -5.07 -0.75 -15.03
C ASP A 121 -5.58 -2.20 -15.08
N ALA A 122 -6.83 -2.37 -14.69
CA ALA A 122 -7.57 -3.62 -14.61
C ALA A 122 -8.93 -3.52 -15.30
N ALA A 123 -9.07 -2.67 -16.32
CA ALA A 123 -10.33 -2.46 -17.05
C ALA A 123 -10.93 -3.73 -17.68
N TRP A 124 -10.10 -4.76 -17.90
CA TRP A 124 -10.54 -6.09 -18.35
C TRP A 124 -11.60 -6.72 -17.42
N THR A 125 -11.63 -6.33 -16.14
CA THR A 125 -12.62 -6.86 -15.20
C THR A 125 -14.04 -6.43 -15.53
N MET A 126 -14.23 -5.34 -16.30
CA MET A 126 -15.57 -4.91 -16.70
C MET A 126 -16.26 -5.92 -17.62
N GLU A 127 -15.51 -6.52 -18.55
CA GLU A 127 -16.01 -7.59 -19.41
C GLU A 127 -16.31 -8.85 -18.58
N SER A 128 -15.35 -9.30 -17.78
CA SER A 128 -15.51 -10.46 -16.89
C SER A 128 -16.68 -10.29 -15.90
N HIS A 129 -16.88 -9.08 -15.37
CA HIS A 129 -17.98 -8.76 -14.47
C HIS A 129 -19.34 -8.97 -15.15
N ALA A 130 -19.47 -8.53 -16.41
CA ALA A 130 -20.68 -8.71 -17.20
C ALA A 130 -20.91 -10.18 -17.60
N GLU A 131 -19.85 -10.89 -18.01
CA GLU A 131 -19.92 -12.31 -18.41
C GLU A 131 -20.34 -13.22 -17.25
N ASN A 132 -19.86 -12.94 -16.04
CA ASN A 132 -20.25 -13.66 -14.83
C ASN A 132 -21.64 -13.27 -14.31
N GLY A 133 -22.29 -12.25 -14.91
CA GLY A 133 -23.59 -11.77 -14.49
C GLY A 133 -23.58 -11.19 -13.08
N PHE A 134 -22.46 -10.61 -12.64
CA PHE A 134 -22.36 -9.98 -11.33
C PHE A 134 -23.27 -8.75 -11.22
N PRO A 135 -23.74 -8.41 -10.01
CA PRO A 135 -24.65 -7.29 -9.83
C PRO A 135 -24.00 -5.96 -10.20
N THR A 136 -24.73 -5.10 -10.91
CA THR A 136 -24.27 -3.74 -11.23
C THR A 136 -24.43 -2.76 -10.06
N ASP A 137 -25.08 -3.18 -8.98
CA ASP A 137 -25.24 -2.44 -7.73
C ASP A 137 -25.07 -3.37 -6.52
N ARG A 138 -24.61 -2.81 -5.39
CA ARG A 138 -24.53 -3.48 -4.08
C ARG A 138 -23.74 -4.80 -4.09
N PHE A 139 -22.69 -4.88 -4.89
CA PHE A 139 -21.71 -5.96 -4.83
C PHE A 139 -20.52 -5.57 -3.95
N ARG A 140 -19.69 -6.56 -3.60
CA ARG A 140 -18.53 -6.36 -2.73
C ARG A 140 -17.26 -6.86 -3.36
N GLU A 141 -16.19 -6.19 -2.96
CA GLU A 141 -14.82 -6.61 -3.18
C GLU A 141 -14.16 -6.84 -1.81
N VAL A 142 -13.45 -7.95 -1.70
CA VAL A 142 -12.55 -8.20 -0.58
C VAL A 142 -11.17 -7.69 -0.94
N TYR A 143 -10.45 -7.08 0.00
CA TYR A 143 -9.10 -6.59 -0.29
C TYR A 143 -8.13 -6.79 0.88
N SER A 144 -6.86 -6.93 0.55
CA SER A 144 -5.75 -6.98 1.50
C SER A 144 -4.54 -6.19 0.98
N ARG A 145 -3.74 -5.68 1.91
CA ARG A 145 -2.59 -4.78 1.64
C ARG A 145 -1.31 -5.36 2.21
N TYR A 146 -0.25 -5.23 1.43
CA TYR A 146 1.08 -5.79 1.61
C TYR A 146 2.08 -4.64 1.49
N ALA A 147 2.42 -4.02 2.61
CA ALA A 147 3.26 -2.83 2.63
C ALA A 147 4.67 -3.15 3.14
N LYS A 148 5.66 -2.59 2.47
CA LYS A 148 7.04 -2.53 2.93
C LYS A 148 7.52 -1.09 3.06
N SER A 149 8.47 -0.86 3.96
CA SER A 149 9.16 0.43 4.07
C SER A 149 10.63 0.23 4.35
N LEU A 150 11.47 0.84 3.53
CA LEU A 150 12.92 0.82 3.66
C LEU A 150 13.36 1.99 4.55
N ILE A 151 14.28 1.69 5.47
CA ILE A 151 14.84 2.65 6.42
C ILE A 151 16.34 2.36 6.56
N GLY A 152 17.19 3.34 6.27
CA GLY A 152 18.63 3.22 6.49
C GLY A 152 18.98 3.44 7.96
N VAL A 153 19.59 2.47 8.63
CA VAL A 153 20.12 2.64 10.00
C VAL A 153 21.65 2.68 9.95
N GLY A 154 22.25 3.73 10.52
CA GLY A 154 23.70 3.90 10.51
C GLY A 154 24.22 4.05 9.09
N HIS A 155 25.08 3.13 8.66
CA HIS A 155 25.57 3.10 7.27
C HIS A 155 24.51 2.63 6.25
N GLY A 156 23.36 2.10 6.70
CA GLY A 156 22.23 1.76 5.82
C GLY A 156 22.45 0.63 4.82
N ALA A 157 23.54 -0.13 4.93
CA ALA A 157 23.91 -1.15 3.94
C ALA A 157 23.15 -2.47 4.12
N GLY A 158 23.05 -3.22 3.03
CA GLY A 158 22.22 -4.41 2.90
C GLY A 158 21.28 -4.25 1.71
N ASP A 159 20.47 -5.26 1.46
CA ASP A 159 19.60 -5.30 0.28
C ASP A 159 18.16 -5.58 0.71
N ASP A 160 17.20 -5.00 -0.02
CA ASP A 160 15.81 -5.45 0.10
C ASP A 160 15.67 -6.83 -0.55
N GLN A 161 14.63 -7.56 -0.15
CA GLN A 161 14.36 -8.89 -0.69
C GLN A 161 12.86 -9.20 -0.71
N ALA A 162 12.53 -10.29 -1.38
CA ALA A 162 11.20 -10.89 -1.30
C ALA A 162 10.98 -11.49 0.09
N PHE A 163 9.86 -11.13 0.74
CA PHE A 163 9.46 -11.66 2.05
C PHE A 163 8.30 -12.64 1.96
N GLY A 164 7.86 -13.01 0.76
CA GLY A 164 6.81 -14.00 0.54
C GLY A 164 5.41 -13.45 0.77
N LEU A 165 5.22 -12.14 0.59
CA LEU A 165 3.88 -11.55 0.54
C LEU A 165 3.15 -12.01 -0.73
N GLU A 166 1.81 -12.06 -0.70
CA GLU A 166 1.02 -12.52 -1.85
C GLU A 166 1.28 -11.64 -3.08
N THR A 167 1.45 -10.34 -2.89
CA THR A 167 2.04 -9.43 -3.86
C THR A 167 3.03 -8.51 -3.15
N GLU A 168 4.19 -8.24 -3.76
CA GLU A 168 5.22 -7.39 -3.19
C GLU A 168 6.01 -6.65 -4.27
N ILE A 169 6.49 -5.46 -3.91
CA ILE A 169 7.48 -4.70 -4.68
C ILE A 169 8.82 -4.86 -3.93
N VAL A 170 9.86 -5.28 -4.63
CA VAL A 170 11.22 -5.43 -4.10
C VAL A 170 12.10 -4.37 -4.74
N ALA A 171 12.80 -3.57 -3.93
CA ALA A 171 13.86 -2.71 -4.46
C ALA A 171 15.07 -3.58 -4.80
N LEU A 172 15.57 -3.45 -6.03
CA LEU A 172 16.74 -4.19 -6.51
C LEU A 172 18.06 -3.47 -6.22
N GLU A 173 17.97 -2.21 -5.81
CA GLU A 173 19.08 -1.36 -5.39
C GLU A 173 18.76 -0.74 -4.03
N ASN A 174 19.80 -0.43 -3.25
CA ASN A 174 19.64 0.19 -1.95
C ASN A 174 19.63 1.72 -2.08
N PRO A 175 18.50 2.40 -1.77
CA PRO A 175 18.37 3.84 -1.93
C PRO A 175 19.24 4.68 -0.97
N TYR A 176 19.95 4.05 -0.02
CA TYR A 176 20.81 4.72 0.96
C TYR A 176 22.30 4.53 0.70
N THR A 177 22.69 3.54 -0.11
CA THR A 177 24.11 3.22 -0.36
C THR A 177 24.51 3.21 -1.82
N ASP A 178 23.57 2.95 -2.73
CA ASP A 178 23.85 2.79 -4.15
C ASP A 178 23.63 4.10 -4.91
N GLU A 179 24.24 4.23 -6.09
CA GLU A 179 24.09 5.41 -6.94
C GLU A 179 22.82 5.30 -7.79
N MET A 180 21.83 6.16 -7.56
CA MET A 180 20.57 6.19 -8.31
C MET A 180 20.68 7.04 -9.60
N VAL A 181 21.59 6.68 -10.52
CA VAL A 181 21.94 7.53 -11.67
C VAL A 181 20.78 7.65 -12.69
N ASP A 182 20.08 6.55 -12.96
CA ASP A 182 18.96 6.46 -13.90
C ASP A 182 17.62 6.17 -13.23
N GLY A 183 17.62 5.90 -11.94
CA GLY A 183 16.43 5.64 -11.14
C GLY A 183 16.76 4.70 -10.00
N ILE A 184 15.72 4.03 -9.50
CA ILE A 184 15.84 2.83 -8.69
C ILE A 184 15.14 1.69 -9.43
N ASP A 185 15.82 0.59 -9.63
CA ASP A 185 15.23 -0.61 -10.18
C ASP A 185 14.41 -1.35 -9.11
N VAL A 186 13.20 -1.77 -9.50
CA VAL A 186 12.30 -2.54 -8.65
C VAL A 186 11.74 -3.74 -9.38
N GLU A 187 11.45 -4.82 -8.65
CA GLU A 187 10.74 -5.99 -9.15
C GLU A 187 9.36 -6.09 -8.50
N LEU A 188 8.30 -6.16 -9.31
CA LEU A 188 6.95 -6.47 -8.85
C LEU A 188 6.71 -7.97 -8.91
N ARG A 189 6.26 -8.55 -7.79
CA ARG A 189 5.98 -9.97 -7.64
C ARG A 189 4.52 -10.22 -7.27
N TYR A 190 4.00 -11.34 -7.76
CA TYR A 190 2.72 -11.90 -7.36
C TYR A 190 2.87 -13.42 -7.20
N GLN A 191 2.49 -13.94 -6.03
CA GLN A 191 2.66 -15.35 -5.64
C GLN A 191 4.10 -15.84 -5.79
N GLY A 192 5.05 -14.98 -5.43
CA GLY A 192 6.48 -15.26 -5.53
C GLY A 192 7.01 -15.37 -6.97
N GLN A 193 6.25 -14.97 -7.99
CA GLN A 193 6.70 -14.90 -9.39
C GLN A 193 6.77 -13.45 -9.86
N PRO A 194 7.69 -13.10 -10.78
CA PRO A 194 7.73 -11.77 -11.36
C PRO A 194 6.43 -11.46 -12.14
N ARG A 195 5.92 -10.24 -12.00
CA ARG A 195 4.67 -9.79 -12.61
C ARG A 195 4.95 -8.81 -13.75
N SER A 196 4.95 -9.34 -14.97
CA SER A 196 5.20 -8.58 -16.19
C SER A 196 4.03 -7.70 -16.63
N ASP A 197 4.32 -6.66 -17.42
CA ASP A 197 3.35 -5.76 -18.06
C ASP A 197 2.35 -5.12 -17.08
N ALA A 198 2.80 -4.89 -15.85
CA ALA A 198 1.98 -4.37 -14.78
C ALA A 198 2.27 -2.90 -14.48
N GLN A 199 1.23 -2.18 -14.07
CA GLN A 199 1.35 -0.80 -13.61
C GLN A 199 1.97 -0.77 -12.21
N ILE A 200 2.94 0.11 -12.02
CA ILE A 200 3.34 0.62 -10.70
C ILE A 200 3.05 2.11 -10.71
N GLU A 201 2.19 2.56 -9.80
CA GLU A 201 1.95 3.98 -9.55
C GLU A 201 3.03 4.52 -8.60
N VAL A 202 3.59 5.67 -8.95
CA VAL A 202 4.72 6.29 -8.26
C VAL A 202 4.27 7.62 -7.69
N PHE A 203 4.34 7.74 -6.37
CA PHE A 203 4.09 9.00 -5.65
C PHE A 203 5.44 9.57 -5.20
N GLU A 204 5.91 10.60 -5.88
CA GLU A 204 7.09 11.37 -5.53
C GLU A 204 6.70 12.52 -4.61
N LYS A 205 7.25 12.57 -3.40
CA LYS A 205 7.02 13.65 -2.43
C LYS A 205 8.29 14.45 -2.17
N ALA A 206 8.25 15.74 -2.52
CA ALA A 206 9.34 16.66 -2.29
C ALA A 206 9.41 17.13 -0.82
N ALA A 207 10.53 17.75 -0.44
CA ALA A 207 10.75 18.27 0.92
C ALA A 207 9.74 19.36 1.34
N ASP A 208 9.15 20.08 0.39
CA ASP A 208 8.09 21.08 0.65
C ASP A 208 6.69 20.45 0.81
N GLY A 209 6.59 19.13 0.67
CA GLY A 209 5.36 18.36 0.80
C GLY A 209 4.56 18.21 -0.50
N SER A 210 4.98 18.83 -1.60
CA SER A 210 4.32 18.63 -2.91
C SER A 210 4.45 17.19 -3.39
N VAL A 211 3.38 16.67 -4.00
CA VAL A 211 3.30 15.28 -4.49
C VAL A 211 3.09 15.28 -5.99
N THR A 212 3.97 14.59 -6.71
CA THR A 212 3.81 14.29 -8.13
C THR A 212 3.49 12.81 -8.29
N ILE A 213 2.49 12.50 -9.10
CA ILE A 213 2.06 11.12 -9.36
C ILE A 213 2.36 10.78 -10.81
N SER A 214 3.03 9.66 -11.02
CA SER A 214 3.32 9.08 -12.33
C SER A 214 3.11 7.57 -12.30
N THR A 215 3.31 6.91 -13.44
CA THR A 215 3.28 5.45 -13.51
C THR A 215 4.50 4.95 -14.28
N VAL A 216 4.96 3.76 -13.90
CA VAL A 216 5.91 2.96 -14.68
C VAL A 216 5.29 1.60 -15.01
N ARG A 217 5.88 0.90 -15.98
CA ARG A 217 5.43 -0.42 -16.43
C ARG A 217 6.54 -1.43 -16.19
N THR A 218 6.20 -2.59 -15.64
CA THR A 218 7.14 -3.71 -15.55
C THR A 218 7.38 -4.37 -16.90
N ALA A 219 8.63 -4.76 -17.15
CA ALA A 219 9.05 -5.54 -18.30
C ALA A 219 8.69 -7.03 -18.13
N ALA A 220 9.10 -7.86 -19.08
CA ALA A 220 8.77 -9.29 -19.12
C ALA A 220 9.29 -10.08 -17.91
N ASP A 221 10.34 -9.60 -17.27
CA ASP A 221 10.95 -10.15 -16.05
C ASP A 221 10.36 -9.55 -14.75
N GLY A 222 9.28 -8.77 -14.85
CA GLY A 222 8.63 -8.12 -13.71
C GLY A 222 9.35 -6.90 -13.15
N GLN A 223 10.42 -6.42 -13.81
CA GLN A 223 11.21 -5.28 -13.34
C GLN A 223 10.82 -3.96 -14.00
N ALA A 224 10.99 -2.84 -13.28
CA ALA A 224 10.84 -1.49 -13.80
C ALA A 224 11.83 -0.54 -13.13
N THR A 225 12.33 0.44 -13.87
CA THR A 225 13.12 1.54 -13.32
C THR A 225 12.19 2.69 -12.92
N VAL A 226 12.24 3.10 -11.65
CA VAL A 226 11.49 4.24 -11.12
C VAL A 226 12.39 5.48 -11.09
N PRO A 227 12.05 6.58 -11.80
CA PRO A 227 12.80 7.81 -11.71
C PRO A 227 12.77 8.40 -10.29
N VAL A 228 13.94 8.69 -9.72
CA VAL A 228 14.08 9.24 -8.36
C VAL A 228 14.95 10.51 -8.35
N LYS A 229 14.80 11.31 -7.28
CA LYS A 229 15.49 12.59 -7.08
C LYS A 229 16.02 12.66 -5.64
N PRO A 230 17.25 13.16 -5.44
CA PRO A 230 17.80 13.38 -4.11
C PRO A 230 16.88 14.26 -3.25
N GLY A 231 16.79 13.95 -1.95
CA GLY A 231 15.97 14.68 -0.99
C GLY A 231 14.45 14.41 -1.07
N HIS A 232 14.00 13.47 -1.90
CA HIS A 232 12.59 13.12 -2.06
C HIS A 232 12.23 11.79 -1.36
N ARG A 233 10.94 11.64 -1.04
CA ARG A 233 10.33 10.41 -0.53
C ARG A 233 9.43 9.79 -1.58
N TYR A 234 9.35 8.47 -1.61
CA TYR A 234 8.62 7.72 -2.61
C TYR A 234 7.67 6.73 -1.97
N MET A 235 6.48 6.61 -2.54
CA MET A 235 5.56 5.51 -2.32
C MET A 235 5.22 4.90 -3.67
N LEU A 236 5.43 3.59 -3.79
CA LEU A 236 5.07 2.80 -4.96
C LEU A 236 3.82 1.98 -4.63
N ASP A 237 2.86 1.92 -5.54
CA ASP A 237 1.61 1.18 -5.37
C ASP A 237 1.31 0.33 -6.62
N ALA A 238 0.95 -0.93 -6.41
CA ALA A 238 0.54 -1.83 -7.49
C ALA A 238 -0.58 -2.76 -7.01
N VAL A 239 -1.60 -2.95 -7.85
CA VAL A 239 -2.80 -3.72 -7.49
C VAL A 239 -2.93 -4.95 -8.38
N VAL A 240 -3.12 -6.12 -7.77
CA VAL A 240 -3.64 -7.32 -8.45
C VAL A 240 -5.15 -7.33 -8.24
N LEU A 241 -5.91 -7.57 -9.31
CA LEU A 241 -7.35 -7.80 -9.24
C LEU A 241 -7.65 -9.20 -9.76
N ARG A 242 -8.43 -9.98 -9.02
CA ARG A 242 -8.82 -11.35 -9.36
C ARG A 242 -10.20 -11.69 -8.84
N GLU A 243 -10.80 -12.76 -9.34
CA GLU A 243 -11.94 -13.36 -8.65
C GLU A 243 -11.47 -14.03 -7.35
N PRO A 244 -12.21 -13.88 -6.23
CA PRO A 244 -11.88 -14.54 -4.98
C PRO A 244 -12.01 -16.06 -5.10
N THR A 245 -11.33 -16.81 -4.23
CA THR A 245 -11.61 -18.26 -4.13
C THR A 245 -13.08 -18.51 -3.75
N PRO A 246 -13.68 -19.66 -4.12
CA PRO A 246 -15.07 -19.95 -3.77
C PRO A 246 -15.37 -19.83 -2.27
N GLU A 247 -14.42 -20.23 -1.42
CA GLU A 247 -14.54 -20.13 0.03
C GLU A 247 -14.56 -18.67 0.49
N LEU A 248 -13.68 -17.83 -0.06
CA LEU A 248 -13.59 -16.41 0.29
C LEU A 248 -14.81 -15.65 -0.23
N ALA A 249 -15.23 -15.94 -1.46
CA ALA A 249 -16.43 -15.40 -2.08
C ALA A 249 -17.66 -15.64 -1.20
N ALA A 250 -17.86 -16.90 -0.76
CA ALA A 250 -18.96 -17.28 0.10
C ALA A 250 -18.86 -16.66 1.52
N ALA A 251 -17.65 -16.60 2.10
CA ALA A 251 -17.45 -16.07 3.43
C ALA A 251 -17.64 -14.54 3.52
N ARG A 252 -17.37 -13.81 2.44
CA ARG A 252 -17.39 -12.34 2.41
C ARG A 252 -18.52 -11.73 1.59
N ASP A 253 -19.25 -12.57 0.84
CA ASP A 253 -20.26 -12.14 -0.14
C ASP A 253 -19.63 -11.20 -1.18
N ALA A 254 -18.45 -11.58 -1.67
CA ALA A 254 -17.62 -10.77 -2.55
C ALA A 254 -17.43 -11.44 -3.92
N VAL A 255 -17.43 -10.63 -4.97
CA VAL A 255 -17.26 -11.08 -6.37
C VAL A 255 -15.87 -10.74 -6.92
N TRP A 256 -15.16 -9.83 -6.27
CA TRP A 256 -13.79 -9.42 -6.61
C TRP A 256 -12.88 -9.49 -5.40
N GLU A 257 -11.61 -9.75 -5.63
CA GLU A 257 -10.52 -9.65 -4.67
C GLU A 257 -9.42 -8.74 -5.21
N SER A 258 -8.99 -7.74 -4.43
CA SER A 258 -7.83 -6.93 -4.75
C SER A 258 -6.70 -7.07 -3.72
N LEU A 259 -5.47 -7.15 -4.24
CA LEU A 259 -4.25 -7.30 -3.45
C LEU A 259 -3.34 -6.12 -3.75
N TRP A 260 -2.96 -5.37 -2.72
CA TRP A 260 -2.26 -4.10 -2.86
C TRP A 260 -0.82 -4.24 -2.38
N ALA A 261 0.14 -4.21 -3.30
CA ALA A 261 1.55 -4.09 -2.98
C ALA A 261 1.91 -2.62 -2.79
N ASN A 262 2.64 -2.31 -1.70
CA ASN A 262 3.12 -0.97 -1.42
C ASN A 262 4.57 -0.99 -0.96
N LEU A 263 5.39 -0.06 -1.45
CA LEU A 263 6.76 0.14 -0.98
C LEU A 263 7.04 1.62 -0.78
N THR A 264 7.56 1.98 0.39
CA THR A 264 8.06 3.34 0.65
C THR A 264 9.55 3.38 0.92
N PHE A 265 10.21 4.43 0.45
CA PHE A 265 11.62 4.72 0.74
C PHE A 265 11.88 6.22 0.55
N ALA A 266 13.11 6.66 0.83
CA ALA A 266 13.55 8.02 0.52
C ALA A 266 14.93 7.99 -0.09
N LEU A 267 15.21 8.96 -0.97
CA LEU A 267 16.56 9.20 -1.47
C LEU A 267 17.19 10.35 -0.67
N PRO A 268 18.36 10.15 -0.03
CA PRO A 268 19.08 11.22 0.68
C PRO A 268 19.44 12.40 -0.25
N GLU A 269 19.82 13.54 0.33
CA GLU A 269 20.38 14.68 -0.42
C GLU A 269 21.77 14.39 -1.01
#